data_AF-T0ZR19-F1
#
_entry.id   AF-T0ZR19-F1
#
_cell.length_a   1.000
_cell.length_b   1.000
_cell.length_c   1.000
_cell.angle_alpha   90.00
_cell.angle_beta   90.00
_cell.angle_gamma   90.00
#
_symmetry.space_group_name_H-M   'P 1'
#
loop_
_entity.id
_entity.type
_entity.pdbx_description
1 polymer ?
#
loop_
_entity_poly.entity_id
_entity_poly.type
_entity_poly.pdbx_seq_one_letter_code
_entity_poly.pdbx_strand_id
1 'polypeptide(L)'
;DLARTQAASGAKTGEDLTHRTELNKRLLQDLWEVHNQFEEAGIHLAIDPSQTLFATFVEYPTRWTFRESFDFGAVKTIELGDRATGWVGFTFRAWYYRSPEGRSRLRAIFEWCDGESYHRYSGWMRMMSQAVLYDAPEEDVQLRDLHQVLRDVVVQWYGAHLEKTPEKFVAHLKEKYPKGAS
;
A
#
# COMPACT_ATOMS: atom_id res chain seq x y z
N ASP A 1 26.86 -34.42 -11.66
CA ASP A 1 25.48 -34.32 -12.16
C ASP A 1 24.84 -32.97 -11.81
N LEU A 2 25.56 -31.87 -12.13
CA LEU A 2 25.19 -30.49 -11.81
C LEU A 2 24.27 -29.85 -12.88
N ALA A 3 24.13 -30.50 -14.03
CA ALA A 3 23.28 -30.05 -15.12
C ALA A 3 21.77 -30.29 -14.84
N ARG A 4 21.43 -31.28 -14.01
CA ARG A 4 20.03 -31.56 -13.64
C ARG A 4 19.47 -30.57 -12.61
N THR A 5 20.31 -29.99 -11.77
CA THR A 5 19.86 -29.04 -10.73
C THR A 5 19.61 -27.62 -11.29
N GLN A 6 20.26 -27.25 -12.41
CA GLN A 6 19.99 -25.98 -13.09
C GLN A 6 18.77 -26.02 -14.04
N ALA A 7 18.29 -27.21 -14.42
CA ALA A 7 17.09 -27.35 -15.24
C ALA A 7 15.78 -27.20 -14.44
N ALA A 8 15.82 -27.30 -13.10
CA ALA A 8 14.65 -27.21 -12.25
C ALA A 8 14.20 -25.77 -11.91
N SER A 9 15.01 -24.75 -12.22
CA SER A 9 14.63 -23.34 -12.06
C SER A 9 14.00 -22.72 -13.33
N GLY A 10 13.93 -23.49 -14.43
CA GLY A 10 13.41 -23.03 -15.73
C GLY A 10 11.91 -23.23 -15.95
N ALA A 11 11.18 -23.81 -14.99
CA ALA A 11 9.73 -23.97 -15.06
C ALA A 11 9.00 -22.94 -14.18
N LYS A 12 9.37 -21.66 -14.29
CA LYS A 12 8.41 -20.59 -13.99
C LYS A 12 7.64 -20.37 -15.27
N THR A 13 6.42 -20.91 -15.32
CA THR A 13 5.37 -20.44 -16.23
C THR A 13 5.50 -18.92 -16.29
N GLY A 14 5.85 -18.38 -17.46
CA GLY A 14 6.09 -16.95 -17.65
C GLY A 14 4.80 -16.20 -17.36
N GLU A 15 4.60 -15.85 -16.09
CA GLU A 15 3.54 -14.94 -15.70
C GLU A 15 3.90 -13.61 -16.35
N ASP A 16 3.03 -13.14 -17.23
CA ASP A 16 3.17 -11.83 -17.84
C ASP A 16 2.96 -10.77 -16.75
N LEU A 17 4.06 -10.33 -16.15
CA LEU A 17 4.07 -9.31 -15.10
C LEU A 17 4.05 -7.89 -15.67
N THR A 18 3.80 -7.72 -16.97
CA THR A 18 3.75 -6.40 -17.61
C THR A 18 2.64 -5.55 -17.00
N HIS A 19 1.45 -6.14 -16.82
CA HIS A 19 0.34 -5.43 -16.19
C HIS A 19 0.66 -5.01 -14.75
N ARG A 20 1.21 -5.93 -13.94
CA ARG A 20 1.68 -5.61 -12.59
C ARG A 20 2.70 -4.49 -12.56
N THR A 21 3.63 -4.51 -13.51
CA THR A 21 4.69 -3.51 -13.63
C THR A 21 4.10 -2.13 -13.84
N GLU A 22 3.10 -2.00 -14.71
CA GLU A 22 2.40 -0.75 -14.97
C GLU A 22 1.60 -0.27 -13.74
N LEU A 23 0.84 -1.17 -13.11
CA LEU A 23 0.09 -0.88 -11.89
C LEU A 23 1.01 -0.40 -10.75
N ASN A 24 2.09 -1.13 -10.49
CA ASN A 24 3.01 -0.83 -9.40
C ASN A 24 3.79 0.46 -9.65
N LYS A 25 4.24 0.73 -10.89
CA LYS A 25 4.83 2.03 -11.24
C LYS A 25 3.85 3.14 -10.94
N ARG A 26 2.61 3.04 -11.43
CA ARG A 26 1.62 4.09 -11.23
C ARG A 26 1.32 4.32 -9.76
N LEU A 27 1.05 3.26 -9.01
CA LEU A 27 0.72 3.35 -7.59
C LEU A 27 1.87 3.90 -6.75
N LEU A 28 3.11 3.49 -7.00
CA LEU A 28 4.28 4.04 -6.30
C LEU A 28 4.48 5.52 -6.61
N GLN A 29 4.27 5.94 -7.85
CA GLN A 29 4.31 7.35 -8.21
C GLN A 29 3.23 8.13 -7.46
N ASP A 30 1.99 7.67 -7.49
CA ASP A 30 0.88 8.35 -6.81
C ASP A 30 1.12 8.46 -5.30
N LEU A 31 1.56 7.37 -4.65
CA LEU A 31 1.85 7.40 -3.21
C LEU A 31 3.05 8.28 -2.86
N TRP A 32 4.04 8.40 -3.76
CA TRP A 32 5.15 9.33 -3.56
C TRP A 32 4.71 10.79 -3.70
N GLU A 33 3.82 11.09 -4.65
CA GLU A 33 3.22 12.42 -4.78
C GLU A 33 2.37 12.77 -3.53
N VAL A 34 1.58 11.82 -3.04
CA VAL A 34 0.82 11.96 -1.78
C VAL A 34 1.76 12.19 -0.59
N HIS A 35 2.81 11.39 -0.46
CA HIS A 35 3.83 11.55 0.57
C HIS A 35 4.39 12.98 0.57
N ASN A 36 4.81 13.49 -0.59
CA ASN A 36 5.37 14.85 -0.68
C ASN A 36 4.36 15.93 -0.28
N GLN A 37 3.08 15.76 -0.62
CA GLN A 37 2.04 16.70 -0.23
C GLN A 37 1.79 16.72 1.28
N PHE A 38 1.90 15.56 1.95
CA PHE A 38 1.81 15.47 3.41
C PHE A 38 3.04 16.09 4.09
N GLU A 39 4.23 15.86 3.54
CA GLU A 39 5.48 16.45 4.02
C GLU A 39 5.46 17.99 3.98
N GLU A 40 4.88 18.59 2.95
CA GLU A 40 4.67 20.05 2.87
C GLU A 40 3.83 20.61 4.04
N ALA A 41 2.94 19.78 4.60
CA ALA A 41 2.13 20.11 5.76
C ALA A 41 2.78 19.72 7.10
N GLY A 42 4.02 19.22 7.09
CA GLY A 42 4.74 18.73 8.26
C GLY A 42 4.23 17.38 8.78
N ILE A 43 3.56 16.60 7.94
CA ILE A 43 3.07 15.26 8.27
C ILE A 43 4.02 14.24 7.64
N HIS A 44 4.65 13.43 8.49
CA HIS A 44 5.67 12.48 8.04
C HIS A 44 5.08 11.09 7.79
N LEU A 45 5.11 10.68 6.52
CA LEU A 45 4.67 9.35 6.09
C LEU A 45 5.88 8.49 5.72
N ALA A 46 5.71 7.17 5.74
CA ALA A 46 6.71 6.20 5.30
C ALA A 46 6.15 5.36 4.16
N ILE A 47 6.84 5.36 3.02
CA ILE A 47 6.52 4.51 1.87
C ILE A 47 7.34 3.22 1.90
N ASP A 48 6.70 2.09 1.57
CA ASP A 48 7.36 0.81 1.33
C ASP A 48 6.87 0.23 -0.01
N PRO A 49 7.75 -0.27 -0.92
CA PRO A 49 9.22 -0.21 -0.87
C PRO A 49 9.75 1.22 -0.74
N SER A 50 10.85 1.39 -0.02
CA SER A 50 11.48 2.71 0.15
C SER A 50 11.78 3.38 -1.20
N GLN A 51 11.58 4.69 -1.26
CA GLN A 51 11.91 5.57 -2.39
C GLN A 51 13.35 5.40 -2.89
N THR A 52 14.28 5.06 -2.00
CA THR A 52 15.68 4.83 -2.37
C THR A 52 15.89 3.57 -3.22
N LEU A 53 14.91 2.66 -3.26
CA LEU A 53 14.95 1.45 -4.06
C LEU A 53 14.39 1.68 -5.47
N PHE A 54 13.28 2.41 -5.59
CA PHE A 54 12.56 2.55 -6.86
C PHE A 54 12.84 3.85 -7.61
N ALA A 55 13.41 4.88 -6.96
CA ALA A 55 13.61 6.21 -7.56
C ALA A 55 15.08 6.64 -7.62
N THR A 56 15.40 7.40 -8.68
CA THR A 56 16.64 8.18 -8.82
C THR A 56 16.26 9.65 -8.78
N PHE A 57 16.79 10.38 -7.80
CA PHE A 57 16.49 11.80 -7.61
C PHE A 57 17.55 12.65 -8.31
N VAL A 58 17.07 13.56 -9.17
CA VAL A 58 17.87 14.70 -9.66
C VAL A 58 17.82 15.83 -8.64
N GLU A 59 16.64 16.05 -8.04
CA GLU A 59 16.40 17.01 -6.97
C GLU A 59 15.37 16.40 -6.01
N TYR A 60 15.76 16.20 -4.75
CA TYR A 60 14.89 15.55 -3.77
C TYR A 60 13.90 16.57 -3.16
N PRO A 61 12.61 16.22 -2.95
CA PRO A 61 11.93 14.98 -3.36
C PRO A 61 11.21 15.07 -4.72
N THR A 62 11.24 16.23 -5.38
CA THR A 62 10.29 16.60 -6.45
C THR A 62 10.72 16.18 -7.86
N ARG A 63 12.02 16.14 -8.18
CA ARG A 63 12.51 15.77 -9.53
C ARG A 63 13.22 14.44 -9.47
N TRP A 64 12.56 13.43 -10.02
CA TRP A 64 13.05 12.06 -9.98
C TRP A 64 12.55 11.25 -11.17
N THR A 65 13.16 10.10 -11.39
CA THR A 65 12.72 9.09 -12.36
C THR A 65 12.78 7.71 -11.73
N PHE A 66 12.01 6.76 -12.27
CA PHE A 66 12.15 5.36 -11.86
C PHE A 66 13.55 4.83 -12.15
N ARG A 67 14.06 4.00 -11.24
CA ARG A 67 15.28 3.24 -11.48
C ARG A 67 15.02 2.12 -12.48
N GLU A 68 15.81 2.08 -13.54
CA GLU A 68 15.74 1.03 -14.56
C GLU A 68 16.03 -0.36 -14.00
N SER A 69 16.86 -0.44 -12.95
CA SER A 69 17.24 -1.70 -12.29
C SER A 69 16.20 -2.24 -11.31
N PHE A 70 15.12 -1.50 -11.04
CA PHE A 70 14.11 -1.90 -10.06
C PHE A 70 13.03 -2.76 -10.73
N ASP A 71 12.84 -3.98 -10.24
CA ASP A 71 11.82 -4.90 -10.76
C ASP A 71 10.44 -4.61 -10.12
N PHE A 72 9.66 -3.76 -10.79
CA PHE A 72 8.31 -3.42 -10.37
C PHE A 72 7.34 -4.62 -10.42
N GLY A 73 7.55 -5.58 -11.31
CA GLY A 73 6.70 -6.78 -11.41
C GLY A 73 6.89 -7.75 -10.24
N ALA A 74 8.06 -7.71 -9.60
CA ALA A 74 8.34 -8.50 -8.40
C ALA A 74 7.74 -7.91 -7.11
N VAL A 75 7.33 -6.64 -7.12
CA VAL A 75 6.75 -5.98 -5.94
C VAL A 75 5.38 -6.58 -5.62
N LYS A 76 5.27 -7.20 -4.45
CA LYS A 76 4.05 -7.86 -3.98
C LYS A 76 3.20 -7.00 -3.06
N THR A 77 3.82 -6.03 -2.40
CA THR A 77 3.18 -5.18 -1.39
C THR A 77 3.71 -3.76 -1.55
N ILE A 78 2.81 -2.79 -1.47
CA ILE A 78 3.10 -1.36 -1.45
C ILE A 78 2.34 -0.75 -0.27
N GLU A 79 3.02 0.03 0.56
CA GLU A 79 2.46 0.64 1.77
C GLU A 79 2.79 2.12 1.85
N LEU A 80 1.86 2.88 2.43
CA LEU A 80 2.08 4.25 2.88
C LEU A 80 1.53 4.36 4.30
N GLY A 81 2.44 4.38 5.28
CA GLY A 81 2.13 4.35 6.70
C GLY A 81 2.43 5.67 7.40
N ASP A 82 1.54 6.08 8.30
CA ASP A 82 1.70 7.26 9.13
C ASP A 82 2.72 7.04 10.26
N ARG A 83 3.63 7.98 10.42
CA ARG A 83 4.63 7.98 11.51
C ARG A 83 4.40 9.10 12.51
N ALA A 84 3.39 9.95 12.31
CA ALA A 84 3.07 11.01 13.25
C ALA A 84 2.57 10.45 14.59
N THR A 85 2.90 11.14 15.68
CA THR A 85 2.43 10.79 17.01
C THR A 85 0.89 10.83 17.07
N GLY A 86 0.26 9.76 17.56
CA GLY A 86 -1.20 9.62 17.58
C GLY A 86 -1.80 9.02 16.30
N TRP A 87 -1.01 8.87 15.24
CA TRP A 87 -1.43 8.29 13.96
C TRP A 87 -0.70 6.99 13.64
N VAL A 88 0.23 6.57 14.50
CA VAL A 88 0.94 5.29 14.34
C VAL A 88 -0.07 4.15 14.19
N GLY A 89 0.04 3.43 13.08
CA GLY A 89 -0.86 2.34 12.70
C GLY A 89 -1.87 2.71 11.62
N PHE A 90 -2.02 3.99 11.26
CA PHE A 90 -2.77 4.42 10.09
C PHE A 90 -1.96 4.12 8.84
N THR A 91 -2.40 3.17 8.03
CA THR A 91 -1.61 2.66 6.90
C THR A 91 -2.51 2.33 5.71
N PHE A 92 -2.19 2.90 4.56
CA PHE A 92 -2.66 2.38 3.29
C PHE A 92 -1.75 1.22 2.88
N ARG A 93 -2.33 0.06 2.54
CA ARG A 93 -1.58 -1.12 2.09
C ARG A 93 -2.27 -1.73 0.88
N ALA A 94 -1.52 -1.94 -0.20
CA ALA A 94 -1.95 -2.69 -1.37
C ALA A 94 -1.05 -3.92 -1.56
N TRP A 95 -1.64 -5.09 -1.81
CA TRP A 95 -0.86 -6.30 -2.04
C TRP A 95 -1.53 -7.28 -3.00
N TYR A 96 -0.70 -8.10 -3.62
CA TYR A 96 -1.13 -9.18 -4.50
C TYR A 96 -1.25 -10.48 -3.74
N TYR A 97 -2.35 -11.20 -3.95
CA TYR A 97 -2.55 -12.53 -3.40
C TYR A 97 -3.19 -13.46 -4.44
N ARG A 98 -3.06 -14.77 -4.23
CA ARG A 98 -3.70 -15.79 -5.08
C ARG A 98 -5.06 -16.15 -4.51
N SER A 99 -6.08 -16.14 -5.35
CA SER A 99 -7.38 -16.70 -5.01
C SER A 99 -7.31 -18.24 -4.92
N PRO A 100 -8.30 -18.92 -4.30
CA PRO A 100 -8.37 -20.37 -4.29
C PRO A 100 -8.33 -21.01 -5.68
N GLU A 101 -8.81 -20.29 -6.69
CA GLU A 101 -8.82 -20.67 -8.11
C GLU A 101 -7.46 -20.41 -8.80
N GLY A 102 -6.45 -19.92 -8.07
CA GLY A 102 -5.10 -19.67 -8.58
C GLY A 102 -4.92 -18.34 -9.31
N ARG A 103 -5.97 -17.51 -9.43
CA ARG A 103 -5.88 -16.20 -10.09
C ARG A 103 -5.22 -15.17 -9.17
N SER A 104 -4.37 -14.34 -9.74
CA SER A 104 -3.77 -13.22 -8.99
C SER A 104 -4.82 -12.12 -8.79
N ARG A 105 -4.86 -11.55 -7.59
CA ARG A 105 -5.78 -10.47 -7.20
C ARG A 105 -5.00 -9.37 -6.52
N LEU A 106 -5.40 -8.12 -6.77
CA LEU A 106 -4.92 -6.96 -6.05
C LEU A 106 -5.95 -6.55 -5.00
N ARG A 107 -5.53 -6.46 -3.75
CA ARG A 107 -6.33 -5.88 -2.67
C ARG A 107 -5.66 -4.66 -2.10
N ALA A 108 -6.42 -3.59 -1.91
CA ALA A 108 -6.01 -2.42 -1.15
C ALA A 108 -6.88 -2.28 0.10
N ILE A 109 -6.24 -1.96 1.22
CA ILE A 109 -6.91 -1.67 2.49
C ILE A 109 -6.41 -0.35 3.06
N PHE A 110 -7.21 0.18 3.98
CA PHE A 110 -6.72 1.09 4.99
C PHE A 110 -6.80 0.41 6.35
N GLU A 111 -5.70 0.41 7.08
CA GLU A 111 -5.57 -0.12 8.43
C GLU A 111 -5.42 1.06 9.42
N TRP A 112 -5.98 0.93 10.61
CA TRP A 112 -5.80 1.90 11.70
C TRP A 112 -5.83 1.22 13.07
N CYS A 113 -5.29 1.88 14.08
CA CYS A 113 -5.33 1.42 15.47
C CYS A 113 -6.59 1.96 16.16
N ASP A 114 -7.50 1.09 16.61
CA ASP A 114 -8.68 1.48 17.41
C ASP A 114 -8.34 1.69 18.90
N GLY A 115 -7.12 1.30 19.33
CA GLY A 115 -6.64 1.48 20.71
C GLY A 115 -5.78 0.32 21.21
N GLU A 116 -5.48 0.33 22.51
CA GLU A 116 -4.68 -0.71 23.17
C GLU A 116 -5.52 -1.47 24.21
N SER A 117 -5.47 -2.80 24.19
CA SER A 117 -6.11 -3.68 25.17
C SER A 117 -5.07 -4.53 25.89
N TYR A 118 -5.26 -4.73 27.20
CA TYR A 118 -4.39 -5.57 28.00
C TYR A 118 -4.86 -7.03 27.97
N HIS A 119 -3.96 -7.93 27.58
CA HIS A 119 -4.18 -9.38 27.60
C HIS A 119 -3.23 -10.06 28.58
N ARG A 120 -3.77 -10.90 29.46
CA ARG A 120 -3.07 -11.51 30.61
C ARG A 120 -1.72 -12.16 30.27
N TYR A 121 -1.56 -12.71 29.07
CA TYR A 121 -0.35 -13.43 28.63
C TYR A 121 0.43 -12.74 27.50
N SER A 122 -0.11 -11.67 26.91
CA SER A 122 0.46 -10.99 25.75
C SER A 122 0.77 -9.52 26.01
N GLY A 123 0.42 -9.01 27.20
CA GLY A 123 0.62 -7.61 27.57
C GLY A 123 -0.34 -6.67 26.86
N TRP A 124 0.09 -5.42 26.68
CA TRP A 124 -0.64 -4.43 25.88
C TRP A 124 -0.54 -4.79 24.40
N MET A 125 -1.69 -5.03 23.77
CA MET A 125 -1.79 -5.27 22.34
C MET A 125 -2.59 -4.16 21.68
N ARG A 126 -2.17 -3.76 20.48
CA ARG A 126 -2.90 -2.82 19.65
C ARG A 126 -4.01 -3.55 18.91
N MET A 127 -5.22 -3.03 19.01
CA MET A 127 -6.37 -3.52 18.26
C MET A 127 -6.39 -2.81 16.92
N MET A 128 -6.01 -3.53 15.87
CA MET A 128 -6.01 -3.02 14.51
C MET A 128 -7.37 -3.29 13.87
N SER A 129 -7.89 -2.30 13.17
CA SER A 129 -9.06 -2.44 12.30
C SER A 129 -8.66 -2.13 10.87
N GLN A 130 -9.38 -2.72 9.92
CA GLN A 130 -9.12 -2.50 8.50
C GLN A 130 -10.41 -2.37 7.70
N ALA A 131 -10.34 -1.53 6.67
CA ALA A 131 -11.35 -1.31 5.66
C ALA A 131 -10.82 -1.81 4.31
N VAL A 132 -11.59 -2.65 3.61
CA VAL A 132 -11.25 -3.11 2.26
C VAL A 132 -11.64 -2.02 1.27
N LEU A 133 -10.63 -1.32 0.77
CA LEU A 133 -10.81 -0.19 -0.13
C LEU A 133 -11.06 -0.63 -1.56
N TYR A 134 -10.36 -1.68 -1.98
CA TYR A 134 -10.42 -2.21 -3.34
C TYR A 134 -10.04 -3.69 -3.34
N ASP A 135 -10.70 -4.49 -4.17
CA ASP A 135 -10.37 -5.90 -4.37
C ASP A 135 -10.86 -6.37 -5.75
N ALA A 136 -9.92 -6.68 -6.64
CA ALA A 136 -10.21 -7.16 -7.99
C ALA A 136 -9.19 -8.21 -8.46
N PRO A 137 -9.55 -9.09 -9.42
CA PRO A 137 -8.57 -9.83 -10.21
C PRO A 137 -7.54 -8.88 -10.79
N GLU A 138 -6.25 -9.25 -10.75
CA GLU A 138 -5.17 -8.41 -11.25
C GLU A 138 -5.39 -8.02 -12.72
N GLU A 139 -5.90 -8.95 -13.53
CA GLU A 139 -6.25 -8.74 -14.94
C GLU A 139 -7.36 -7.71 -15.20
N ASP A 140 -8.21 -7.47 -14.20
CA ASP A 140 -9.37 -6.58 -14.30
C ASP A 140 -9.14 -5.25 -13.57
N VAL A 141 -7.93 -5.01 -13.02
CA VAL A 141 -7.65 -3.79 -12.26
C VAL A 141 -7.66 -2.59 -13.19
N GLN A 142 -8.58 -1.67 -12.93
CA GLN A 142 -8.64 -0.38 -13.61
C GLN A 142 -8.00 0.70 -12.74
N LEU A 143 -6.98 1.37 -13.28
CA LEU A 143 -6.29 2.48 -12.60
C LEU A 143 -7.26 3.59 -12.17
N ARG A 144 -8.30 3.85 -12.96
CA ARG A 144 -9.31 4.86 -12.65
C ARG A 144 -10.00 4.58 -11.31
N ASP A 145 -10.38 3.33 -11.08
CA ASP A 145 -11.12 2.94 -9.88
C ASP A 145 -10.19 2.98 -8.65
N LEU A 146 -8.96 2.50 -8.82
CA LEU A 146 -7.92 2.58 -7.78
C LEU A 146 -7.64 4.04 -7.39
N HIS A 147 -7.48 4.95 -8.36
CA HIS A 147 -7.28 6.37 -8.09
C HIS A 147 -8.49 7.02 -7.41
N GLN A 148 -9.72 6.61 -7.77
CA GLN A 148 -10.92 7.16 -7.15
C GLN A 148 -10.99 6.83 -5.66
N VAL A 149 -10.66 5.58 -5.32
CA VAL A 149 -10.57 5.10 -3.95
C VAL A 149 -9.41 5.77 -3.20
N LEU A 150 -8.23 5.83 -3.83
CA LEU A 150 -7.05 6.47 -3.22
C LEU A 150 -7.32 7.95 -2.93
N ARG A 151 -7.89 8.69 -3.89
CA ARG A 151 -8.26 10.10 -3.72
C ARG A 151 -9.22 10.30 -2.56
N ASP A 152 -10.26 9.49 -2.47
CA ASP A 152 -11.25 9.56 -1.40
C ASP A 152 -10.59 9.41 -0.03
N VAL A 153 -9.77 8.36 0.14
CA VAL A 153 -9.10 8.07 1.41
C VAL A 153 -8.05 9.13 1.75
N VAL A 154 -7.19 9.52 0.79
CA VAL A 154 -6.12 10.49 1.01
C VAL A 154 -6.67 11.86 1.40
N VAL A 155 -7.74 12.34 0.74
CA VAL A 155 -8.33 13.64 1.07
C VAL A 155 -8.90 13.64 2.50
N GLN A 156 -9.60 12.57 2.89
CA GLN A 156 -10.15 12.45 4.24
C GLN A 156 -9.04 12.30 5.29
N TRP A 157 -8.00 11.52 5.01
CA TRP A 157 -6.85 11.35 5.88
C TRP A 157 -6.08 12.65 6.10
N TYR A 158 -5.81 13.39 5.01
CA TYR A 158 -5.17 14.69 5.08
C TYR A 158 -6.02 15.70 5.88
N GLY A 159 -7.33 15.74 5.62
CA GLY A 159 -8.27 16.57 6.39
C GLY A 159 -8.26 16.23 7.89
N ALA A 160 -8.20 14.94 8.23
CA ALA A 160 -8.14 14.48 9.61
C ALA A 160 -6.86 14.95 10.34
N HIS A 161 -5.72 15.00 9.64
CA HIS A 161 -4.50 15.60 10.17
C HIS A 161 -4.64 17.09 10.45
N LEU A 162 -5.26 17.84 9.53
CA LEU A 162 -5.51 19.27 9.72
C LEU A 162 -6.43 19.53 10.92
N GLU A 163 -7.42 18.67 11.13
CA GLU A 163 -8.31 18.71 12.30
C GLU A 163 -7.67 18.13 13.57
N LYS A 164 -6.51 17.47 13.45
CA LYS A 164 -5.79 16.79 14.53
C LYS A 164 -6.62 15.71 15.24
N THR A 165 -7.57 15.10 14.52
CA THR A 165 -8.41 14.01 15.03
C THR A 165 -8.72 12.99 13.94
N PRO A 166 -8.57 11.68 14.21
CA PRO A 166 -8.88 10.63 13.24
C PRO A 166 -10.37 10.29 13.15
N GLU A 167 -11.21 10.81 14.06
CA GLU A 167 -12.58 10.31 14.27
C GLU A 167 -13.44 10.35 13.00
N LYS A 168 -13.47 11.48 12.29
CA LYS A 168 -14.26 11.61 11.06
C LYS A 168 -13.73 10.70 9.95
N PHE A 169 -12.42 10.56 9.84
CA PHE A 169 -11.82 9.70 8.84
C PHE A 169 -12.11 8.23 9.12
N VAL A 170 -11.98 7.79 10.37
CA VAL A 170 -12.33 6.42 10.79
C VAL A 170 -13.82 6.15 10.61
N ALA A 171 -14.69 7.11 10.92
CA ALA A 171 -16.12 6.99 10.67
C ALA A 171 -16.42 6.82 9.17
N HIS A 172 -15.81 7.65 8.32
CA HIS A 172 -15.91 7.54 6.86
C HIS A 172 -15.46 6.16 6.36
N LEU A 173 -14.34 5.64 6.87
CA LEU A 173 -13.85 4.30 6.51
C LEU A 173 -14.85 3.21 6.92
N LYS A 174 -15.39 3.26 8.13
CA LYS A 174 -16.34 2.28 8.68
C LYS A 174 -17.70 2.31 7.96
N GLU A 175 -18.14 3.48 7.51
CA GLU A 175 -19.44 3.65 6.83
C GLU A 175 -19.37 3.23 5.36
N LYS A 176 -18.31 3.63 4.64
CA LYS A 176 -18.24 3.50 3.19
C LYS A 176 -17.68 2.15 2.72
N TYR A 177 -16.75 1.57 3.48
CA TYR A 177 -15.97 0.41 3.02
C TYR A 177 -16.29 -0.84 3.85
N PRO A 178 -16.30 -2.03 3.22
CA PRO A 178 -16.44 -3.29 3.94
C PRO A 178 -15.33 -3.50 4.96
N LYS A 179 -15.67 -4.03 6.14
CA LYS A 179 -14.67 -4.43 7.14
C LYS A 179 -13.81 -5.57 6.60
N GLY A 180 -12.50 -5.43 6.68
CA GLY A 180 -11.57 -6.51 6.33
C GLY A 180 -11.42 -7.54 7.45
N ALA A 181 -10.92 -8.73 7.10
CA ALA A 181 -10.63 -9.80 8.07
C ALA A 181 -9.40 -9.45 8.91
N SER A 182 -9.56 -9.31 10.23
CA SER A 182 -8.44 -9.13 11.17
C SER A 182 -7.74 -10.45 11.50
#